data_AF-A0A954IND3-F1
#
_entry.id   AF-A0A954IND3-F1
#
_cell.length_a   1.000
_cell.length_b   1.000
_cell.length_c   1.000
_cell.angle_alpha   90.00
_cell.angle_beta   90.00
_cell.angle_gamma   90.00
#
_symmetry.space_group_name_H-M   'P 1'
#
loop_
_entity.id
_entity.type
_entity.pdbx_description
1 polymer ?
#
loop_
_entity_poly.entity_id
_entity_poly.type
_entity_poly.pdbx_seq_one_letter_code
_entity_poly.pdbx_strand_id
1 'polypeptide(L)'
;MMSISGTFEACNSDPAQIVNELKDFVSQAVSDEIGMRDFERGLFDRLLAMGSALTEEFLRKQGNGDCGETCEVAEKTAYRSEKPAVRRLRTIFGEHQFEAFVYRSGKHPNSRIVARPVGSRLGIDTQQYSPLLQEITMTFCCEQAFHVGAETFETVFNQKLSVDTLERTSRVLGKQAAEFLDSLSNPPEEEEGELLVHTADGKGVPM
;
A
#
# COMPACT_ATOMS: atom_id res chain seq x y z
N MET A 1 -24.98 -2.50 23.79
CA MET A 1 -24.41 -2.16 22.47
C MET A 1 -23.91 -0.73 22.53
N MET A 2 -22.67 -0.54 22.98
CA MET A 2 -21.99 0.76 22.86
C MET A 2 -21.28 0.75 21.50
N SER A 3 -21.84 1.51 20.55
CA SER A 3 -21.16 1.83 19.30
C SER A 3 -19.98 2.75 19.63
N ILE A 4 -18.77 2.20 19.65
CA ILE A 4 -17.55 2.98 19.61
C ILE A 4 -17.28 3.28 18.13
N SER A 5 -18.05 4.21 17.57
CA SER A 5 -17.69 4.85 16.30
C SER A 5 -16.66 5.94 16.60
N GLY A 6 -15.43 5.51 16.91
CA GLY A 6 -14.28 6.40 16.96
C GLY A 6 -13.75 6.56 15.54
N THR A 7 -13.99 7.71 14.93
CA THR A 7 -13.13 8.18 13.83
C THR A 7 -11.71 8.19 14.36
N PHE A 8 -10.85 7.33 13.82
CA PHE A 8 -9.44 7.26 14.16
C PHE A 8 -8.78 8.55 13.63
N GLU A 9 -8.79 9.60 14.45
CA GLU A 9 -7.85 10.71 14.29
C GLU A 9 -6.44 10.12 14.41
N ALA A 10 -5.56 10.47 13.48
CA ALA A 10 -4.16 10.08 13.52
C ALA A 10 -3.55 10.57 14.84
N CYS A 11 -3.54 9.68 15.83
CA CYS A 11 -2.91 9.94 17.11
C CYS A 11 -1.42 9.98 16.84
N ASN A 12 -0.84 11.17 16.94
CA ASN A 12 0.59 11.45 16.85
C ASN A 12 1.30 10.93 18.12
N SER A 13 0.99 9.69 18.50
CA SER A 13 1.36 9.05 19.75
C SER A 13 2.70 8.38 19.58
N ASP A 14 3.60 8.61 20.53
CA ASP A 14 4.90 7.94 20.59
C ASP A 14 4.71 6.41 20.61
N PRO A 15 5.40 5.63 19.76
CA PRO A 15 5.36 4.17 19.81
C PRO A 15 5.56 3.60 21.23
N ALA A 16 6.40 4.24 22.06
CA ALA A 16 6.62 3.82 23.44
C ALA A 16 5.37 3.98 24.32
N GLN A 17 4.56 5.01 24.09
CA GLN A 17 3.29 5.22 24.78
C GLN A 17 2.28 4.13 24.41
N ILE A 18 2.19 3.79 23.12
CA ILE A 18 1.25 2.76 22.63
C ILE A 18 1.59 1.38 23.23
N VAL A 19 2.87 1.07 23.42
CA VAL A 19 3.29 -0.17 24.10
C VAL A 19 2.80 -0.22 25.56
N ASN A 20 2.79 0.91 26.27
CA ASN A 20 2.23 0.96 27.62
C ASN A 20 0.71 0.82 27.60
N GLU A 21 0.03 1.50 26.68
CA GLU A 21 -1.43 1.36 26.49
C GLU A 21 -1.86 -0.08 26.17
N LEU A 22 -1.04 -0.82 25.42
CA LEU A 22 -1.25 -2.25 25.15
C LEU A 22 -1.18 -3.10 26.42
N LYS A 23 -0.25 -2.81 27.33
CA LYS A 23 -0.15 -3.51 28.62
C LYS A 23 -1.35 -3.21 29.50
N ASP A 24 -1.72 -1.94 29.61
CA ASP A 24 -2.86 -1.49 30.39
C ASP A 24 -4.16 -2.09 29.84
N PHE A 25 -4.30 -2.19 28.51
CA PHE A 25 -5.44 -2.82 27.87
C PHE A 25 -5.61 -4.28 28.27
N VAL A 26 -4.51 -5.05 28.42
CA VAL A 26 -4.60 -6.45 28.87
C VAL A 26 -5.11 -6.53 30.31
N SER A 27 -4.59 -5.69 31.21
CA SER A 27 -5.06 -5.66 32.61
C SER A 27 -6.52 -5.24 32.72
N GLN A 28 -6.93 -4.26 31.91
CA GLN A 28 -8.32 -3.80 31.84
C GLN A 28 -9.25 -4.88 31.27
N ALA A 29 -8.83 -5.56 30.20
CA ALA A 29 -9.57 -6.65 29.56
C ALA A 29 -9.89 -7.80 30.53
N VAL A 30 -8.92 -8.18 31.37
CA VAL A 30 -9.13 -9.19 32.41
C VAL A 30 -10.10 -8.69 33.48
N SER A 31 -9.97 -7.43 33.90
CA SER A 31 -10.82 -6.83 34.93
C SER A 31 -12.28 -6.67 34.47
N ASP A 32 -12.49 -6.36 33.20
CA ASP A 32 -13.80 -6.17 32.57
C ASP A 32 -14.41 -7.48 32.03
N GLU A 33 -13.72 -8.62 32.22
CA GLU A 33 -14.12 -9.94 31.72
C GLU A 33 -14.50 -9.95 30.22
N ILE A 34 -13.75 -9.20 29.40
CA ILE A 34 -14.09 -9.08 27.97
C ILE A 34 -13.90 -10.41 27.24
N GLY A 35 -14.80 -10.71 26.31
CA GLY A 35 -14.73 -11.91 25.48
C GLY A 35 -13.58 -11.86 24.47
N MET A 36 -13.12 -13.04 24.01
CA MET A 36 -11.97 -13.17 23.10
C MET A 36 -12.09 -12.32 21.84
N ARG A 37 -13.28 -12.28 21.21
CA ARG A 37 -13.52 -11.47 20.00
C ARG A 37 -13.24 -9.98 20.23
N ASP A 38 -13.76 -9.42 21.33
CA ASP A 38 -13.62 -7.99 21.62
C ASP A 38 -12.18 -7.66 22.05
N PHE A 39 -11.54 -8.59 22.77
CA PHE A 39 -10.11 -8.51 23.07
C PHE A 39 -9.25 -8.49 21.79
N GLU A 40 -9.43 -9.46 20.90
CA GLU A 40 -8.69 -9.55 19.63
C GLU A 40 -8.90 -8.31 18.77
N ARG A 41 -10.15 -7.82 18.68
CA ARG A 41 -10.43 -6.61 17.90
C ARG A 41 -9.73 -5.40 18.50
N GLY A 42 -9.89 -5.18 19.81
CA GLY A 42 -9.28 -4.04 20.52
C GLY A 42 -7.75 -4.08 20.54
N LEU A 43 -7.16 -5.28 20.57
CA LEU A 43 -5.71 -5.48 20.45
C LEU A 43 -5.24 -5.10 19.04
N PHE A 44 -5.90 -5.63 18.01
CA PHE A 44 -5.52 -5.36 16.63
C PHE A 44 -5.63 -3.88 16.27
N ASP A 45 -6.68 -3.19 16.73
CA ASP A 45 -6.85 -1.75 16.46
C ASP A 45 -5.69 -0.92 17.04
N ARG A 46 -5.19 -1.30 18.22
CA ARG A 46 -4.00 -0.68 18.84
C ARG A 46 -2.72 -1.04 18.09
N LEU A 47 -2.60 -2.27 17.58
CA LEU A 47 -1.47 -2.67 16.74
C LEU A 47 -1.45 -1.90 15.41
N LEU A 48 -2.61 -1.64 14.81
CA LEU A 48 -2.72 -0.77 13.63
C LEU A 48 -2.28 0.66 13.95
N ALA A 49 -2.70 1.21 15.09
CA ALA A 49 -2.27 2.52 15.55
C ALA A 49 -0.75 2.61 15.72
N MET A 50 -0.16 1.58 16.37
CA MET A 50 1.30 1.47 16.52
C MET A 50 2.00 1.38 15.17
N GLY A 51 1.50 0.54 14.27
CA GLY A 51 2.01 0.42 12.90
C GLY A 51 1.94 1.74 12.13
N SER A 52 0.89 2.53 12.36
CA SER A 52 0.74 3.87 11.78
C SER A 52 1.86 4.81 12.26
N ALA A 53 2.02 4.94 13.57
CA ALA A 53 3.05 5.79 14.17
C ALA A 53 4.48 5.40 13.74
N LEU A 54 4.77 4.09 13.70
CA LEU A 54 6.05 3.58 13.23
C LEU A 54 6.26 3.84 11.73
N THR A 55 5.19 3.77 10.92
CA THR A 55 5.26 4.11 9.50
C THR A 55 5.58 5.59 9.29
N GLU A 56 4.98 6.49 10.08
CA GLU A 56 5.30 7.93 10.03
C GLU A 56 6.75 8.19 10.44
N GLU A 57 7.25 7.53 11.49
CA GLU A 57 8.65 7.65 11.90
C GLU A 57 9.59 7.12 10.82
N PHE A 58 9.25 5.98 10.20
CA PHE A 58 10.00 5.43 9.08
C PHE A 58 10.06 6.41 7.91
N LEU A 59 8.94 7.00 7.51
CA LEU A 59 8.88 8.00 6.44
C LEU A 59 9.69 9.26 6.78
N ARG A 60 9.65 9.71 8.04
CA ARG A 60 10.46 10.85 8.52
C ARG A 60 11.96 10.54 8.41
N LYS A 61 12.37 9.34 8.78
CA LYS A 61 13.78 8.89 8.71
C LYS A 61 14.29 8.69 7.28
N GLN A 62 13.42 8.56 6.28
CA GLN A 62 13.81 8.56 4.87
C GLN A 62 14.35 9.92 4.39
N GLY A 63 14.08 10.99 5.13
CA GLY A 63 14.39 12.36 4.73
C GLY A 63 13.54 12.84 3.55
N ASN A 64 13.88 14.03 3.04
CA ASN A 64 13.12 14.71 1.98
C ASN A 64 13.59 14.36 0.55
N GLY A 65 14.57 13.47 0.40
CA GLY A 65 15.11 13.08 -0.90
C GLY A 65 15.90 14.18 -1.61
N ASP A 66 16.51 15.09 -0.86
CA ASP A 66 17.47 16.05 -1.40
C ASP A 66 18.74 15.34 -1.89
N CYS A 67 19.04 15.51 -3.18
CA CYS A 67 20.25 15.06 -3.86
C CYS A 67 21.11 16.24 -4.36
N GLY A 68 20.87 17.46 -3.84
CA GLY A 68 21.46 18.71 -4.33
C GLY A 68 20.57 19.45 -5.31
N GLU A 69 20.97 20.65 -5.74
CA GLU A 69 20.19 21.49 -6.68
C GLU A 69 19.95 20.79 -8.03
N THR A 70 20.89 19.93 -8.43
CA THR A 70 20.79 19.10 -9.64
C THR A 70 21.31 17.69 -9.37
N CYS A 71 20.74 16.71 -10.04
CA CYS A 71 21.27 15.35 -10.09
C CYS A 71 21.22 14.79 -11.52
N GLU A 72 21.99 13.74 -11.81
CA GLU A 72 21.88 13.03 -13.10
C GLU A 72 20.83 11.93 -13.03
N VAL A 73 19.95 11.91 -14.03
CA VAL A 73 18.90 10.91 -14.21
C VAL A 73 18.92 10.46 -15.67
N ALA A 74 19.28 9.21 -15.92
CA ALA A 74 19.41 8.64 -17.27
C ALA A 74 20.24 9.54 -18.22
N GLU A 75 21.46 9.89 -17.79
CA GLU A 75 22.41 10.73 -18.54
C GLU A 75 21.91 12.16 -18.85
N LYS A 76 20.88 12.63 -18.14
CA LYS A 76 20.36 13.99 -18.25
C LYS A 76 20.33 14.67 -16.90
N THR A 77 20.69 15.96 -16.90
CA THR A 77 20.58 16.79 -15.70
C THR A 77 19.11 17.01 -15.33
N ALA A 78 18.77 16.69 -14.09
CA ALA A 78 17.49 16.98 -13.48
C ALA A 78 17.64 18.04 -12.38
N TYR A 79 16.63 18.91 -12.25
CA TYR A 79 16.66 20.07 -11.37
C TYR A 79 15.69 19.89 -10.21
N ARG A 80 16.16 20.12 -8.99
CA ARG A 80 15.35 20.01 -7.76
C ARG A 80 14.24 21.05 -7.74
N SER A 81 13.07 20.70 -7.20
CA SER A 81 12.02 21.68 -6.91
C SER A 81 12.47 22.68 -5.85
N GLU A 82 11.97 23.92 -5.92
CA GLU A 82 12.32 24.98 -4.96
C GLU A 82 11.94 24.62 -3.52
N LYS A 83 10.79 23.97 -3.36
CA LYS A 83 10.26 23.49 -2.08
C LYS A 83 9.95 22.00 -2.19
N PRO A 84 10.02 21.26 -1.08
CA PRO A 84 9.51 19.91 -1.05
C PRO A 84 7.98 19.93 -1.25
N ALA A 85 7.46 18.90 -1.91
CA ALA A 85 6.03 18.73 -2.12
C ALA A 85 5.47 17.77 -1.07
N VAL A 86 4.31 18.10 -0.51
CA VAL A 86 3.55 17.17 0.33
C VAL A 86 3.07 16.00 -0.53
N ARG A 87 3.35 14.79 -0.06
CA ARG A 87 2.97 13.52 -0.69
C ARG A 87 2.09 12.75 0.28
N ARG A 88 1.02 12.17 -0.26
CA ARG A 88 0.18 11.22 0.45
C ARG A 88 0.58 9.81 0.07
N LEU A 89 0.67 8.94 1.07
CA LEU A 89 0.89 7.51 0.91
C LEU A 89 -0.10 6.78 1.78
N ARG A 90 -0.80 5.81 1.21
CA ARG A 90 -1.68 4.93 1.95
C ARG A 90 -1.07 3.54 2.07
N THR A 91 -1.07 3.01 3.28
CA THR A 91 -0.55 1.69 3.63
C THR A 91 -1.65 0.87 4.30
N ILE A 92 -1.35 -0.38 4.68
CA ILE A 92 -2.27 -1.17 5.52
C ILE A 92 -2.45 -0.58 6.93
N PHE A 93 -1.59 0.35 7.34
CA PHE A 93 -1.64 1.01 8.64
C PHE A 93 -2.30 2.38 8.61
N GLY A 94 -2.87 2.81 7.47
CA GLY A 94 -3.55 4.10 7.38
C GLY A 94 -3.03 4.99 6.26
N GLU A 95 -3.46 6.25 6.29
CA GLU A 95 -2.99 7.32 5.40
C GLU A 95 -1.89 8.12 6.07
N HIS A 96 -0.81 8.33 5.33
CA HIS A 96 0.42 8.97 5.77
C HIS A 96 0.75 10.16 4.88
N GLN A 97 1.43 11.15 5.45
CA GLN A 97 1.94 12.30 4.70
C GLN A 97 3.43 12.50 4.96
N PHE A 98 4.15 12.86 3.91
CA PHE A 98 5.55 13.24 4.02
C PHE A 98 5.91 14.32 2.98
N GLU A 99 6.93 15.11 3.27
CA GLU A 99 7.45 16.13 2.37
C GLU A 99 8.68 15.62 1.64
N ALA A 100 8.68 15.71 0.31
CA ALA A 100 9.82 15.28 -0.49
C ALA A 100 10.06 16.18 -1.70
N PHE A 101 11.33 16.40 -2.03
CA PHE A 101 11.73 17.05 -3.27
C PHE A 101 11.45 16.15 -4.48
N VAL A 102 11.14 16.81 -5.59
CA VAL A 102 11.03 16.17 -6.90
C VAL A 102 12.05 16.79 -7.84
N TYR A 103 12.51 16.01 -8.80
CA TYR A 103 13.48 16.43 -9.79
C TYR A 103 12.84 16.50 -11.17
N ARG A 104 13.06 17.61 -11.86
CA ARG A 104 12.40 17.94 -13.13
C ARG A 104 13.38 18.06 -14.27
N SER A 105 12.90 17.86 -15.50
CA SER A 105 13.72 17.92 -16.71
C SER A 105 14.25 19.33 -17.04
N GLY A 106 13.75 20.37 -16.38
CA GLY A 106 14.21 21.75 -16.54
C GLY A 106 13.99 22.58 -15.29
N LYS A 107 14.56 23.79 -15.26
CA LYS A 107 14.44 24.71 -14.10
C LYS A 107 13.02 25.26 -13.91
N HIS A 108 12.20 25.27 -14.96
CA HIS A 108 10.85 25.82 -14.89
C HIS A 108 9.93 24.90 -14.04
N PRO A 109 9.10 25.46 -13.12
CA PRO A 109 8.23 24.66 -12.24
C PRO A 109 7.26 23.71 -12.95
N ASN A 110 6.82 24.06 -14.16
CA ASN A 110 5.90 23.23 -14.97
C ASN A 110 6.59 22.15 -15.83
N SER A 111 7.91 22.05 -15.78
CA SER A 111 8.63 21.00 -16.51
C SER A 111 8.35 19.61 -15.93
N ARG A 112 8.48 18.57 -16.77
CA ARG A 112 8.15 17.18 -16.41
C ARG A 112 8.99 16.72 -15.22
N ILE A 113 8.35 16.07 -14.24
CA ILE A 113 9.06 15.36 -13.16
C ILE A 113 9.70 14.11 -13.76
N VAL A 114 11.02 14.00 -13.61
CA VAL A 114 11.84 12.88 -14.12
C VAL A 114 12.39 11.98 -13.02
N ALA A 115 12.47 12.46 -11.77
CA ALA A 115 12.86 11.62 -10.64
C ALA A 115 12.16 12.02 -9.33
N ARG A 116 11.95 11.02 -8.46
CA ARG A 116 11.36 11.15 -7.12
C ARG A 116 12.18 10.32 -6.13
N PRO A 117 13.30 10.84 -5.61
CA PRO A 117 14.28 10.03 -4.89
C PRO A 117 13.70 9.23 -3.71
N VAL A 118 12.82 9.84 -2.89
CA VAL A 118 12.13 9.11 -1.80
C VAL A 118 11.21 8.02 -2.36
N GLY A 119 10.45 8.34 -3.41
CA GLY A 119 9.57 7.38 -4.06
C GLY A 119 10.32 6.17 -4.62
N SER A 120 11.47 6.39 -5.25
CA SER A 120 12.26 5.32 -5.88
C SER A 120 12.88 4.41 -4.83
N ARG A 121 13.40 4.97 -3.72
CA ARG A 121 13.91 4.18 -2.59
C ARG A 121 12.84 3.29 -1.95
N LEU A 122 11.61 3.82 -1.89
CA LEU A 122 10.48 3.15 -1.25
C LEU A 122 9.66 2.26 -2.20
N GLY A 123 9.96 2.27 -3.50
CA GLY A 123 9.17 1.55 -4.52
C GLY A 123 7.76 2.11 -4.73
N ILE A 124 7.54 3.42 -4.53
CA ILE A 124 6.22 4.09 -4.59
C ILE A 124 6.19 5.29 -5.54
N ASP A 125 7.08 5.35 -6.54
CA ASP A 125 7.36 6.54 -7.35
C ASP A 125 6.10 7.32 -7.82
N THR A 126 5.17 6.63 -8.44
CA THR A 126 3.93 7.23 -8.95
C THR A 126 2.70 6.84 -8.15
N GLN A 127 2.84 5.90 -7.23
CA GLN A 127 1.73 5.25 -6.56
C GLN A 127 1.41 5.95 -5.24
N GLN A 128 0.12 6.14 -4.99
CA GLN A 128 -0.38 6.65 -3.70
C GLN A 128 -0.59 5.50 -2.69
N TYR A 129 -0.39 4.25 -3.12
CA TYR A 129 -0.66 3.04 -2.34
C TYR A 129 0.63 2.24 -2.21
N SER A 130 0.95 1.78 -1.00
CA SER A 130 2.11 0.90 -0.80
C SER A 130 1.93 -0.44 -1.55
N PRO A 131 3.03 -1.11 -1.96
CA PRO A 131 2.94 -2.41 -2.61
C PRO A 131 2.19 -3.47 -1.78
N LEU A 132 2.46 -3.55 -0.47
CA LEU A 132 1.79 -4.49 0.43
C LEU A 132 0.28 -4.25 0.53
N LEU A 133 -0.15 -2.99 0.54
CA LEU A 133 -1.57 -2.65 0.48
C LEU A 133 -2.21 -3.16 -0.81
N GLN A 134 -1.53 -2.98 -1.95
CA GLN A 134 -2.05 -3.46 -3.23
C GLN A 134 -2.16 -4.97 -3.23
N GLU A 135 -1.13 -5.69 -2.78
CA GLU A 135 -1.12 -7.15 -2.66
C GLU A 135 -2.31 -7.66 -1.84
N ILE A 136 -2.47 -7.19 -0.60
CA ILE A 136 -3.55 -7.61 0.29
C ILE A 136 -4.93 -7.31 -0.32
N THR A 137 -5.09 -6.14 -0.93
CA THR A 137 -6.37 -5.80 -1.57
C THR A 137 -6.67 -6.69 -2.76
N MET A 138 -5.67 -7.10 -3.53
CA MET A 138 -5.86 -8.05 -4.63
C MET A 138 -6.19 -9.44 -4.12
N THR A 139 -5.60 -9.89 -3.02
CA THR A 139 -5.99 -11.16 -2.38
C THR A 139 -7.49 -11.21 -2.09
N PHE A 140 -8.09 -10.14 -1.56
CA PHE A 140 -9.54 -10.08 -1.36
C PHE A 140 -10.33 -10.05 -2.67
N CYS A 141 -9.82 -9.36 -3.70
CA CYS A 141 -10.54 -9.16 -4.96
C CYS A 141 -10.34 -10.30 -5.97
N CYS A 142 -9.41 -11.24 -5.74
CA CYS A 142 -9.16 -12.36 -6.65
C CYS A 142 -10.36 -13.32 -6.72
N GLU A 143 -11.06 -13.50 -5.60
CA GLU A 143 -12.15 -14.48 -5.49
C GLU A 143 -13.54 -13.84 -5.36
N GLN A 144 -13.59 -12.51 -5.22
CA GLN A 144 -14.80 -11.79 -4.86
C GLN A 144 -14.97 -10.52 -5.68
N ALA A 145 -16.21 -10.02 -5.78
CA ALA A 145 -16.48 -8.73 -6.41
C ALA A 145 -15.79 -7.60 -5.63
N PHE A 146 -15.35 -6.54 -6.34
CA PHE A 146 -14.59 -5.44 -5.73
C PHE A 146 -15.29 -4.76 -4.55
N HIS A 147 -16.61 -4.65 -4.55
CA HIS A 147 -17.35 -4.07 -3.41
C HIS A 147 -17.24 -4.95 -2.16
N VAL A 148 -17.34 -6.27 -2.30
CA VAL A 148 -17.16 -7.22 -1.19
C VAL A 148 -15.72 -7.20 -0.70
N GLY A 149 -14.75 -7.10 -1.62
CA GLY A 149 -13.34 -6.92 -1.27
C GLY A 149 -13.09 -5.63 -0.48
N ALA A 150 -13.75 -4.52 -0.85
CA ALA A 150 -13.68 -3.25 -0.13
C ALA A 150 -14.29 -3.35 1.28
N GLU A 151 -15.46 -3.97 1.42
CA GLU A 151 -16.12 -4.20 2.72
C GLU A 151 -15.29 -5.12 3.63
N THR A 152 -14.70 -6.16 3.05
CA THR A 152 -13.80 -7.08 3.78
C THR A 152 -12.55 -6.35 4.25
N PHE A 153 -11.94 -5.55 3.39
CA PHE A 153 -10.78 -4.73 3.76
C PHE A 153 -11.12 -3.74 4.87
N GLU A 154 -12.27 -3.05 4.79
CA GLU A 154 -12.74 -2.14 5.84
C GLU A 154 -12.95 -2.87 7.17
N THR A 155 -13.58 -4.05 7.12
CA THR A 155 -13.83 -4.88 8.31
C THR A 155 -12.52 -5.30 8.99
N VAL A 156 -11.51 -5.70 8.22
CA VAL A 156 -10.24 -6.17 8.77
C VAL A 156 -9.40 -5.00 9.26
N PHE A 157 -9.18 -3.98 8.44
CA PHE A 157 -8.19 -2.91 8.66
C PHE A 157 -8.76 -1.58 9.15
N ASN A 158 -10.07 -1.49 9.39
CA ASN A 158 -10.79 -0.28 9.81
C ASN A 158 -10.54 0.92 8.87
N GLN A 159 -10.43 0.64 7.57
CA GLN A 159 -10.03 1.62 6.56
C GLN A 159 -10.86 1.46 5.29
N LYS A 160 -11.40 2.58 4.78
CA LYS A 160 -12.26 2.57 3.58
C LYS A 160 -11.48 2.75 2.29
N LEU A 161 -11.55 1.79 1.38
CA LEU A 161 -11.07 1.95 0.00
C LEU A 161 -12.26 2.02 -0.96
N SER A 162 -12.13 2.84 -2.00
CA SER A 162 -13.16 2.90 -3.05
C SER A 162 -13.03 1.73 -4.01
N VAL A 163 -14.16 1.27 -4.55
CA VAL A 163 -14.20 0.26 -5.61
C VAL A 163 -13.34 0.68 -6.81
N ASP A 164 -13.41 1.94 -7.23
CA ASP A 164 -12.57 2.47 -8.32
C ASP A 164 -11.07 2.32 -8.04
N THR A 165 -10.64 2.51 -6.79
CA THR A 165 -9.26 2.27 -6.39
C THR A 165 -8.87 0.80 -6.56
N LEU A 166 -9.73 -0.13 -6.15
CA LEU A 166 -9.47 -1.56 -6.28
C LEU A 166 -9.43 -2.00 -7.75
N GLU A 167 -10.37 -1.54 -8.56
CA GLU A 167 -10.39 -1.79 -10.01
C GLU A 167 -9.13 -1.22 -10.70
N ARG A 168 -8.74 0.00 -10.34
CA ARG A 168 -7.53 0.62 -10.88
C ARG A 168 -6.27 -0.15 -10.48
N THR A 169 -6.16 -0.56 -9.22
CA THR A 169 -5.04 -1.38 -8.75
C THR A 169 -4.99 -2.72 -9.50
N SER A 170 -6.13 -3.40 -9.64
CA SER A 170 -6.25 -4.65 -10.41
C SER A 170 -5.81 -4.48 -11.86
N ARG A 171 -6.27 -3.42 -12.55
CA ARG A 171 -5.82 -3.11 -13.93
C ARG A 171 -4.33 -2.81 -14.03
N VAL A 172 -3.74 -2.15 -13.03
CA VAL A 172 -2.31 -1.83 -13.04
C VAL A 172 -1.47 -3.09 -12.83
N LEU A 173 -1.80 -3.90 -11.83
CA LEU A 173 -1.09 -5.14 -11.52
C LEU A 173 -1.31 -6.20 -12.60
N GLY A 174 -2.51 -6.27 -13.18
CA GLY A 174 -2.82 -7.18 -14.28
C GLY A 174 -1.97 -6.99 -15.53
N LYS A 175 -1.33 -5.83 -15.73
CA LYS A 175 -0.37 -5.63 -16.83
C LYS A 175 0.84 -6.55 -16.73
N GLN A 176 1.22 -6.94 -15.51
CA GLN A 176 2.35 -7.84 -15.27
C GLN A 176 2.03 -9.29 -15.64
N ALA A 177 0.75 -9.66 -15.80
CA ALA A 177 0.36 -11.02 -16.14
C ALA A 177 0.90 -11.44 -17.52
N ALA A 178 0.89 -10.53 -18.50
CA ALA A 178 1.42 -10.82 -19.84
C ALA A 178 2.93 -11.10 -19.79
N GLU A 179 3.70 -10.23 -19.13
CA GLU A 179 5.15 -10.41 -18.96
C GLU A 179 5.48 -11.70 -18.20
N PHE A 180 4.70 -12.05 -17.17
CA PHE A 180 4.86 -13.30 -16.45
C PHE A 180 4.60 -14.52 -17.36
N LEU A 181 3.51 -14.51 -18.13
CA LEU A 181 3.18 -15.59 -19.06
C LEU A 181 4.27 -15.75 -20.14
N ASP A 182 4.79 -14.64 -20.67
CA ASP A 182 5.89 -14.65 -21.65
C ASP A 182 7.22 -15.14 -21.04
N SER A 183 7.39 -15.03 -19.72
CA SER A 183 8.58 -15.49 -19.01
C SER A 183 8.58 -16.98 -18.67
N LEU A 184 7.45 -17.67 -18.84
CA LEU A 184 7.36 -19.10 -18.59
C LEU A 184 8.26 -19.85 -19.56
N SER A 185 9.07 -20.76 -19.03
CA SER A 185 9.91 -21.62 -19.86
C SER A 185 9.03 -22.50 -20.74
N ASN A 186 9.47 -22.72 -21.97
CA ASN A 186 8.92 -23.78 -22.79
C ASN A 186 9.04 -25.12 -22.05
N PRO A 187 8.06 -26.04 -22.20
CA PRO A 187 8.22 -27.39 -21.72
C PRO A 187 9.48 -28.03 -22.34
N PRO A 188 10.15 -28.96 -21.64
CA PRO A 188 11.30 -29.68 -22.20
C PRO A 188 10.95 -30.41 -23.50
N GLU A 189 11.85 -30.42 -24.49
CA GLU A 189 11.62 -31.09 -25.79
C GLU A 189 11.28 -32.59 -25.64
N GLU A 190 11.84 -33.25 -24.61
CA GLU A 190 11.58 -34.67 -24.32
C GLU A 190 10.17 -34.93 -23.75
N GLU A 191 9.53 -33.88 -23.21
CA GLU A 191 8.14 -33.91 -22.70
C GLU A 191 7.13 -33.41 -23.75
N GLU A 192 7.62 -32.87 -24.88
CA GLU A 192 6.79 -32.36 -25.97
C GLU A 192 6.28 -33.52 -26.84
N GLY A 193 5.01 -33.89 -26.64
CA GLY A 193 4.38 -34.98 -27.39
C GLY A 193 4.14 -34.66 -28.87
N GLU A 194 4.07 -35.68 -29.72
CA GLU A 194 3.78 -35.55 -31.16
C GLU A 194 2.44 -34.84 -31.47
N LEU A 195 1.52 -34.79 -30.51
CA LEU A 195 0.19 -34.20 -30.62
C LEU A 195 -0.01 -33.09 -29.58
N LEU A 196 -0.17 -31.85 -30.06
CA LEU A 196 -0.61 -30.73 -29.22
C LEU A 196 -2.13 -30.79 -29.03
N VAL A 197 -2.58 -31.18 -27.84
CA VAL A 197 -4.00 -31.15 -27.46
C VAL A 197 -4.31 -29.86 -26.72
N HIS A 198 -5.10 -28.98 -27.34
CA HIS A 198 -5.57 -27.74 -26.70
C HIS A 198 -7.02 -27.91 -26.24
N THR A 199 -7.30 -27.60 -24.97
CA THR A 199 -8.65 -27.56 -24.43
C THR A 199 -9.05 -26.10 -24.17
N ALA A 200 -10.21 -25.71 -24.69
CA ALA A 200 -10.80 -24.40 -24.44
C ALA A 200 -12.09 -24.57 -23.65
N ASP A 201 -12.11 -24.04 -22.42
CA ASP A 201 -13.22 -24.16 -21.47
C ASP A 201 -14.44 -23.30 -21.84
N GLY A 202 -14.29 -22.35 -22.78
CA GLY A 202 -15.39 -21.53 -23.29
C GLY A 202 -16.08 -20.66 -22.23
N LYS A 203 -15.42 -20.39 -21.10
CA LYS A 203 -15.97 -19.53 -20.04
C LYS A 203 -16.04 -18.08 -20.53
N GLY A 204 -17.24 -17.68 -20.97
CA GLY A 204 -17.57 -16.28 -21.22
C GLY A 204 -17.96 -15.58 -19.93
N VAL A 205 -17.47 -14.35 -19.74
CA VAL A 205 -18.04 -13.43 -18.75
C VAL A 205 -19.30 -12.82 -19.39
N PRO A 206 -20.47 -12.84 -18.72
CA PRO A 206 -21.64 -12.11 -19.21
C PRO A 206 -21.28 -10.62 -19.33
N MET A 207 -21.43 -10.06 -20.53
CA MET A 207 -21.19 -8.64 -20.83
C MET A 207 -22.36 -7.77 -20.39
#